data_AF-A0A1W9ZVF4-F1
#
_entry.id   AF-A0A1W9ZVF4-F1
#
_cell.length_a   1.000
_cell.length_b   1.000
_cell.length_c   1.000
_cell.angle_alpha   90.00
_cell.angle_beta   90.00
_cell.angle_gamma   90.00
#
_symmetry.space_group_name_H-M   'P 1'
#
loop_
_entity.id
_entity.type
_entity.pdbx_description
1 polymer ?
#
loop_
_entity_poly.entity_id
_entity_poly.type
_entity_poly.pdbx_seq_one_letter_code
_entity_poly.pdbx_strand_id
1 'polypeptide(L)' 'MTGPGSLAQRQEALVRALVAGGPVPSGFDPQAVAAAGEVCRHKRDAHAGSVRPRPAWWSRLARLRRR' A
#
# COMPACT_ATOMS: atom_id res chain seq x y z
N MET A 1 25.31 0.52 17.39
CA MET A 1 24.85 0.78 16.01
C MET A 1 23.33 1.09 15.98
N THR A 2 22.85 2.06 16.76
CA THR A 2 21.41 2.34 16.89
C THR A 2 21.17 3.84 17.01
N GLY A 3 21.28 4.54 15.86
CA GLY A 3 20.72 5.88 15.69
C GLY A 3 19.32 5.81 15.06
N PRO A 4 18.51 6.88 15.15
CA PRO A 4 17.15 6.96 14.60
C PRO A 4 17.05 6.60 13.11
N GLY A 5 18.13 6.76 12.34
CA GLY A 5 18.21 6.27 10.95
C GLY A 5 17.99 4.76 10.83
N SER A 6 18.44 3.96 11.81
CA SER A 6 18.38 2.49 11.74
C SER A 6 17.02 1.87 12.06
N LEU A 7 16.14 2.58 12.78
CA LEU A 7 14.78 2.10 13.07
C LEU A 7 13.82 2.48 11.94
N ALA A 8 13.87 3.74 11.51
CA ALA A 8 13.04 4.22 10.41
C ALA A 8 13.28 3.39 9.14
N GLN A 9 14.54 3.08 8.82
CA GLN A 9 14.89 2.20 7.68
C GLN A 9 14.33 0.79 7.82
N ARG A 10 14.34 0.20 9.02
CA ARG A 10 13.78 -1.14 9.25
C ARG A 10 12.26 -1.14 9.17
N GLN A 11 11.61 -0.11 9.70
CA GLN A 11 10.17 0.07 9.58
C GLN A 11 9.76 0.27 8.12
N GLU A 12 10.49 1.10 7.37
CA GLU A 12 10.28 1.27 5.94
C GLU A 12 10.42 -0.07 5.19
N ALA A 13 11.49 -0.83 5.45
CA ALA A 13 11.70 -2.14 4.85
C ALA A 13 10.55 -3.11 5.16
N LEU A 14 10.07 -3.14 6.41
CA LEU A 14 8.93 -3.96 6.80
C LEU A 14 7.64 -3.54 6.07
N VAL A 15 7.36 -2.23 5.99
CA VAL A 15 6.19 -1.71 5.28
C VAL A 15 6.26 -2.07 3.79
N ARG A 16 7.44 -1.95 3.16
CA ARG A 16 7.65 -2.36 1.77
C ARG A 16 7.37 -3.86 1.59
N ALA A 17 7.88 -4.71 2.48
CA ALA A 17 7.64 -6.16 2.42
C ALA A 17 6.14 -6.51 2.56
N LEU A 18 5.41 -5.86 3.46
CA LEU A 18 3.97 -6.08 3.64
C LEU A 18 3.15 -5.64 2.41
N VAL A 19 3.46 -4.47 1.85
CA VAL A 19 2.64 -3.84 0.81
C VAL A 19 2.94 -4.37 -0.59
N ALA A 20 4.21 -4.64 -0.89
CA ALA A 20 4.68 -5.02 -2.23
C ALA A 20 5.18 -6.47 -2.32
N GLY A 21 5.35 -7.16 -1.19
CA GLY A 21 6.15 -8.38 -1.14
C GLY A 21 7.65 -8.05 -1.23
N GLY A 22 8.49 -9.01 -0.84
CA GLY A 22 9.94 -8.88 -0.90
C GLY A 22 10.65 -9.30 0.38
N PRO A 23 11.96 -9.00 0.49
CA PRO A 23 12.78 -9.47 1.60
C PRO A 23 12.33 -8.86 2.93
N VAL A 24 12.22 -9.72 3.94
CA VAL A 24 11.84 -9.32 5.30
C VAL A 24 13.08 -8.87 6.07
N PRO A 25 13.06 -7.69 6.73
CA PRO A 25 14.19 -7.24 7.53
C PRO A 25 14.46 -8.20 8.70
N SER A 26 15.72 -8.28 9.14
CA SER A 26 16.11 -9.15 10.25
C SER A 26 15.36 -8.81 11.55
N GLY A 27 15.04 -9.84 12.33
CA GLY A 27 14.28 -9.72 13.58
C GLY A 27 12.77 -9.83 13.43
N PHE A 28 12.26 -10.04 12.20
CA PHE A 28 10.85 -10.35 11.95
C PHE A 28 10.71 -11.78 11.43
N ASP A 29 9.60 -12.44 11.78
CA ASP A 29 9.25 -13.75 11.26
C ASP A 29 8.79 -13.63 9.80
N PRO A 30 9.49 -14.26 8.83
CA PRO A 30 9.11 -14.21 7.43
C PRO A 30 7.70 -14.76 7.16
N GLN A 31 7.26 -15.79 7.90
CA GLN A 31 5.97 -16.42 7.70
C GLN A 31 4.83 -15.50 8.17
N ALA A 32 4.96 -14.92 9.36
CA ALA A 32 4.00 -13.95 9.87
C ALA A 32 3.87 -12.71 8.95
N VAL A 33 4.99 -12.20 8.43
CA VAL A 33 4.98 -11.05 7.51
C VAL A 33 4.33 -11.42 6.17
N ALA A 34 4.57 -12.62 5.65
CA ALA A 34 3.93 -13.10 4.43
C ALA A 34 2.40 -13.18 4.60
N ALA A 35 1.92 -13.80 5.68
CA ALA A 35 0.49 -13.93 5.98
C ALA A 35 -0.19 -12.55 6.15
N ALA A 36 0.44 -11.64 6.89
CA ALA A 36 -0.07 -10.27 7.04
C ALA A 36 -0.09 -9.52 5.69
N GLY A 37 0.95 -9.69 4.87
CA GLY A 37 1.04 -9.10 3.54
C GLY A 37 -0.06 -9.58 2.60
N GLU A 38 -0.45 -10.86 2.66
CA GLU A 38 -1.58 -11.39 1.88
C GLU A 38 -2.89 -10.68 2.23
N VAL A 39 -3.19 -10.52 3.52
CA VAL A 39 -4.40 -9.81 3.97
C VAL A 39 -4.38 -8.35 3.51
N CYS A 40 -3.23 -7.67 3.60
CA CYS A 40 -3.09 -6.29 3.13
C CYS A 40 -3.37 -6.16 1.62
N ARG A 41 -2.80 -7.04 0.80
CA ARG A 41 -2.98 -7.02 -0.66
C ARG A 41 -4.42 -7.38 -1.03
N HIS A 42 -4.97 -8.42 -0.42
CA HIS A 42 -6.37 -8.81 -0.63
C HIS A 42 -7.33 -7.65 -0.36
N LYS A 43 -7.15 -6.94 0.76
CA LYS A 43 -7.95 -5.75 1.08
C LYS A 43 -7.76 -4.64 0.06
N ARG A 44 -6.52 -4.37 -0.38
CA ARG A 44 -6.22 -3.34 -1.39
C ARG A 44 -6.92 -3.65 -2.72
N ASP A 45 -6.87 -4.90 -3.15
CA ASP A 45 -7.42 -5.32 -4.43
C ASP A 45 -8.96 -5.34 -4.40
N ALA A 46 -9.55 -5.77 -3.26
CA ALA A 46 -10.99 -5.64 -3.02
C ALA A 46 -11.46 -4.18 -3.08
N HIS A 47 -10.68 -3.25 -2.51
CA HIS A 47 -10.98 -1.82 -2.62
C HIS A 47 -10.77 -1.30 -4.04
N ALA A 48 -9.73 -1.71 -4.76
CA ALA A 48 -9.50 -1.31 -6.14
C ALA A 48 -10.65 -1.74 -7.07
N GLY A 49 -11.19 -2.95 -6.88
CA GLY A 49 -12.39 -3.40 -7.60
C GLY A 49 -13.68 -2.65 -7.22
N SER A 50 -13.75 -2.12 -6.01
CA SER A 50 -14.92 -1.35 -5.52
C SER A 50 -14.96 0.10 -6.02
N VAL A 51 -13.84 0.64 -6.53
CA VAL A 51 -13.82 1.98 -7.14
C VAL A 51 -14.55 1.89 -8.48
N ARG A 52 -15.86 2.15 -8.46
CA ARG A 52 -16.63 2.39 -9.68
C ARG A 52 -15.97 3.55 -10.44
N PRO A 53 -15.70 3.42 -11.75
CA PRO A 53 -15.19 4.53 -12.53
C PRO A 53 -16.14 5.72 -12.37
N ARG A 54 -15.56 6.90 -12.07
CA ARG A 54 -16.34 8.15 -11.98
C ARG A 54 -17.17 8.27 -13.26
N PRO A 55 -18.49 8.48 -13.18
CA PRO A 55 -19.30 8.52 -14.38
C PRO A 55 -18.79 9.63 -15.30
N ALA A 56 -18.66 9.33 -16.59
CA ALA A 56 -18.04 10.22 -17.59
C ALA A 56 -18.69 11.63 -17.64
N TRP A 57 -19.94 11.76 -17.21
CA TRP A 57 -20.64 13.03 -17.11
C TRP A 57 -20.03 14.00 -16.08
N TRP A 58 -19.40 13.51 -15.00
CA TRP A 58 -18.71 14.36 -14.02
C TRP A 58 -17.48 15.05 -14.63
N SER A 59 -16.76 14.35 -15.51
CA SER A 59 -15.62 14.91 -16.27
C SER A 59 -16.07 15.92 -17.33
N ARG A 60 -17.32 15.82 -17.80
CA ARG A 60 -17.92 16.79 -18.73
C ARG A 60 -18.39 18.05 -17.99
N LEU A 61 -19.02 17.91 -16.82
CA LEU A 61 -19.39 19.04 -15.95
C LEU A 61 -18.19 19.79 -15.39
N ALA A 62 -17.11 19.09 -15.01
CA ALA A 62 -15.89 19.74 -14.54
C ALA A 62 -15.22 20.62 -15.61
N ARG A 63 -15.37 20.27 -16.91
CA ARG A 63 -14.91 21.09 -18.04
C ARG A 63 -15.81 22.29 -18.30
N LEU A 64 -17.12 22.13 -18.13
CA LEU A 64 -18.08 23.22 -18.31
C LEU A 64 -17.98 24.29 -17.23
N ARG A 65 -17.57 23.94 -16.00
CA ARG A 65 -17.35 24.89 -14.89
C ARG A 65 -16.03 25.67 -14.93
N ARG A 66 -15.15 25.40 -15.91
CA ARG A 66 -13.88 26.12 -16.11
C ARG A 66 -13.92 27.10 -17.29
N ARG A 67 -15.10 27.30 -17.89
CA ARG A 67 -15.39 28.36 -18.85
C ARG A 67 -16.33 29.36 -18.19
#